data_AF-F7DQJ7-F1
#
_entry.id   AF-F7DQJ7-F1
#
_cell.length_a   1.000
_cell.length_b   1.000
_cell.length_c   1.000
_cell.angle_alpha   90.00
_cell.angle_beta   90.00
_cell.angle_gamma   90.00
#
_symmetry.space_group_name_H-M   'P 1'
#
loop_
_entity.id
_entity.type
_entity.pdbx_description
1 polymer ?
#
loop_
_entity_poly.entity_id
_entity_poly.type
_entity_poly.pdbx_seq_one_letter_code
_entity_poly.pdbx_strand_id
1 'polypeptide(L)'
;MARVYPVAAGCLIAFGLLSILSGILGFFPVFSNKPLFIGWSVRIACPIWNGALALIVGILTLLAYREWTKRSLWEATFIFTLLSVIGTPVQLVLAIASILIGPYCYYTFAGVSSTNYIGYAIKFPFPYATFSNVCTDPYFYQWYYLILEIINLVSGVIILCSSLAIAIKLAARIMRSGTLNGQKHVW
;
A
#
# COMPACT_ATOMS: atom_id res chain seq x y z
N MET A 1 -5.44 12.47 -26.48
CA MET A 1 -5.05 12.28 -25.07
C MET A 1 -5.21 10.82 -24.62
N ALA A 2 -4.48 9.87 -25.25
CA ALA A 2 -4.66 8.43 -25.07
C ALA A 2 -3.68 7.77 -24.05
N ARG A 3 -2.72 8.52 -23.50
CA ARG A 3 -1.61 7.95 -22.69
C ARG A 3 -1.87 7.80 -21.19
N VAL A 4 -2.97 8.32 -20.63
CA VAL A 4 -3.16 8.35 -19.17
C VAL A 4 -3.35 6.96 -18.57
N TYR A 5 -4.19 6.12 -19.18
CA TYR A 5 -4.43 4.74 -18.69
C TYR A 5 -3.18 3.87 -18.69
N PRO A 6 -2.42 3.72 -19.80
CA PRO A 6 -1.24 2.86 -19.78
C PRO A 6 -0.13 3.37 -18.85
N VAL A 7 0.06 4.69 -18.74
CA VAL A 7 1.07 5.27 -17.85
C VAL A 7 0.68 5.08 -16.38
N ALA A 8 -0.55 5.44 -16.00
CA ALA A 8 -1.02 5.28 -14.62
C ALA A 8 -1.06 3.81 -14.21
N ALA A 9 -1.48 2.92 -15.11
CA ALA A 9 -1.46 1.48 -14.84
C ALA A 9 -0.04 0.92 -14.68
N GLY A 10 0.92 1.38 -15.49
CA GLY A 10 2.33 1.03 -15.33
C GLY A 10 2.89 1.48 -13.97
N CYS A 11 2.59 2.71 -13.55
CA CYS A 11 2.97 3.21 -12.23
C CYS A 11 2.36 2.37 -11.11
N LEU A 12 1.06 2.04 -11.20
CA LEU A 12 0.39 1.21 -10.20
C LEU A 12 1.00 -0.19 -10.08
N ILE A 13 1.40 -0.81 -11.18
CA ILE A 13 2.05 -2.12 -11.17
C ILE A 13 3.42 -2.03 -10.50
N ALA A 14 4.26 -1.09 -10.94
CA ALA A 14 5.62 -0.95 -10.43
C ALA A 14 5.64 -0.60 -8.94
N PHE A 15 4.90 0.43 -8.53
CA PHE A 15 4.86 0.87 -7.14
C PHE A 15 4.02 -0.05 -6.25
N GLY A 16 3.01 -0.74 -6.81
CA GLY A 16 2.29 -1.80 -6.10
C GLY A 16 3.21 -2.97 -5.74
N LEU A 17 4.03 -3.44 -6.69
CA LEU A 17 5.00 -4.49 -6.44
C LEU A 17 6.07 -4.06 -5.42
N LEU A 18 6.58 -2.83 -5.55
CA LEU A 18 7.56 -2.26 -4.64
C LEU A 18 6.99 -2.10 -3.21
N SER A 19 5.72 -1.72 -3.07
CA SER A 19 5.00 -1.69 -1.79
C SER A 19 4.83 -3.08 -1.16
N ILE A 20 4.57 -4.12 -1.97
CA ILE A 20 4.51 -5.50 -1.49
C ILE A 20 5.88 -5.97 -1.00
N LEU A 21 6.93 -5.76 -1.80
CA LEU A 21 8.29 -6.17 -1.43
C LEU A 21 8.75 -5.46 -0.15
N SER A 22 8.52 -4.15 -0.06
CA SER A 22 8.77 -3.36 1.15
C SER A 22 7.98 -3.90 2.36
N GLY A 23 6.70 -4.22 2.16
CA GLY A 23 5.86 -4.82 3.19
C GLY A 23 6.38 -6.18 3.66
N ILE A 24 6.79 -7.07 2.76
CA ILE A 24 7.36 -8.38 3.10
C ILE A 24 8.66 -8.23 3.89
N LEU A 25 9.54 -7.34 3.43
CA LEU A 25 10.83 -7.03 4.07
C LEU A 25 10.67 -6.36 5.43
N GLY A 26 9.59 -5.61 5.64
CA GLY A 26 9.25 -5.00 6.92
C GLY A 26 8.54 -5.95 7.89
N PHE A 27 7.82 -6.96 7.37
CA PHE A 27 6.97 -7.87 8.14
C PHE A 27 7.67 -9.17 8.55
N PHE A 28 8.51 -9.73 7.67
CA PHE A 28 9.38 -10.85 8.00
C PHE A 28 10.76 -10.28 8.28
N PRO A 29 11.08 -9.89 9.53
CA PRO A 29 12.46 -9.75 9.88
C PRO A 29 13.08 -11.12 9.71
N VAL A 30 13.98 -11.23 8.74
CA VAL A 30 14.86 -12.38 8.59
C VAL A 30 15.39 -12.70 10.00
N PHE A 31 15.03 -13.85 10.56
CA PHE A 31 15.52 -14.43 11.84
C PHE A 31 14.79 -14.16 13.19
N SER A 32 13.46 -13.97 13.29
CA SER A 32 12.79 -14.10 14.61
C SER A 32 11.48 -14.89 14.58
N ASN A 33 11.53 -16.14 15.04
CA ASN A 33 10.40 -17.06 15.08
C ASN A 33 9.52 -16.80 16.33
N LYS A 34 8.62 -15.82 16.27
CA LYS A 34 7.64 -15.52 17.34
C LYS A 34 6.24 -16.03 16.92
N PRO A 35 5.77 -17.18 17.43
CA PRO A 35 4.52 -17.79 16.97
C PRO A 35 3.25 -17.00 17.34
N LEU A 36 3.28 -16.19 18.40
CA LEU A 36 2.15 -15.30 18.77
C LEU A 36 1.97 -14.09 17.84
N PHE A 37 2.91 -13.84 16.93
CA PHE A 37 2.79 -12.78 15.92
C PHE A 37 1.84 -13.14 14.78
N ILE A 38 1.71 -14.44 14.50
CA ILE A 38 0.93 -14.99 13.39
C ILE A 38 -0.57 -14.63 13.49
N GLY A 39 -1.10 -14.48 14.71
CA GLY A 39 -2.51 -14.18 14.95
C GLY A 39 -2.93 -12.74 14.66
N TRP A 40 -2.00 -11.77 14.68
CA TRP A 40 -2.32 -10.33 14.54
C TRP A 40 -1.91 -9.76 13.17
N SER A 41 -0.99 -10.43 12.49
CA SER A 41 -0.48 -10.14 11.15
C SER A 41 -1.52 -9.80 10.09
N VAL A 42 -2.71 -10.41 10.14
CA VAL A 42 -3.79 -10.20 9.15
C VAL A 42 -4.31 -8.75 9.15
N ARG A 43 -4.16 -8.01 10.26
CA ARG A 43 -4.58 -6.59 10.37
C ARG A 43 -3.45 -5.58 10.08
N ILE A 44 -2.20 -6.01 9.98
CA ILE A 44 -1.00 -5.14 10.10
C ILE A 44 -0.24 -4.95 8.77
N ALA A 45 -0.54 -5.75 7.74
CA ALA A 45 0.17 -5.76 6.47
C ALA A 45 -0.27 -4.63 5.49
N CYS A 46 -0.34 -3.38 5.95
CA CYS A 46 -0.85 -2.25 5.15
C CYS A 46 -0.18 -2.05 3.78
N PRO A 47 1.16 -2.08 3.70
CA PRO A 47 1.84 -1.98 2.40
C PRO A 47 1.58 -3.18 1.48
N ILE A 48 1.33 -4.37 2.04
CA ILE A 48 1.09 -5.60 1.27
C ILE A 48 -0.31 -5.58 0.67
N TRP A 49 -1.36 -5.34 1.46
CA TRP A 49 -2.72 -5.34 0.93
C TRP A 49 -2.97 -4.15 0.01
N ASN A 50 -2.42 -2.97 0.31
CA ASN A 50 -2.58 -1.82 -0.59
C ASN A 50 -1.73 -1.97 -1.86
N GLY A 51 -0.54 -2.54 -1.76
CA GLY A 51 0.28 -2.90 -2.92
C GLY A 51 -0.40 -3.95 -3.81
N ALA A 52 -1.07 -4.95 -3.22
CA ALA A 52 -1.86 -5.94 -3.94
C ALA A 52 -3.06 -5.30 -4.65
N LEU A 53 -3.78 -4.40 -3.98
CA LEU A 53 -4.86 -3.61 -4.61
C LEU A 53 -4.33 -2.79 -5.78
N ALA A 54 -3.20 -2.09 -5.62
CA ALA A 54 -2.59 -1.29 -6.68
C ALA A 54 -2.20 -2.15 -7.89
N LEU A 55 -1.61 -3.32 -7.67
CA LEU A 55 -1.30 -4.29 -8.72
C LEU A 55 -2.56 -4.75 -9.47
N ILE A 56 -3.62 -5.13 -8.74
CA ILE A 56 -4.89 -5.56 -9.34
C ILE A 56 -5.48 -4.42 -10.19
N VAL A 57 -5.52 -3.19 -9.66
CA VAL A 57 -6.00 -2.02 -10.40
C VAL A 57 -5.18 -1.79 -11.67
N GLY A 58 -3.85 -1.83 -11.58
CA GLY A 58 -2.98 -1.64 -12.73
C GLY A 58 -3.18 -2.70 -13.82
N ILE A 59 -3.26 -3.97 -13.44
CA ILE A 59 -3.52 -5.08 -14.37
C ILE A 59 -4.92 -4.95 -15.00
N LEU A 60 -5.96 -4.71 -14.19
CA LEU A 60 -7.32 -4.52 -14.68
C LEU A 60 -7.42 -3.32 -15.62
N THR A 61 -6.72 -2.23 -15.32
CA THR A 61 -6.70 -1.03 -16.17
C THR A 61 -6.01 -1.30 -17.51
N LEU A 62 -4.89 -2.04 -17.53
CA LEU A 62 -4.24 -2.46 -18.77
C LEU A 62 -5.12 -3.42 -19.59
N LEU A 63 -5.77 -4.37 -18.92
CA LEU A 63 -6.68 -5.31 -19.57
C LEU A 63 -7.91 -4.60 -20.13
N ALA A 64 -8.52 -3.69 -19.37
CA ALA A 64 -9.66 -2.88 -19.82
C ALA A 64 -9.27 -1.93 -20.98
N TYR A 65 -8.03 -1.43 -20.96
CA TYR A 65 -7.50 -0.63 -22.07
C TYR A 65 -7.17 -1.46 -23.32
N ARG A 66 -6.78 -2.73 -23.16
CA ARG A 66 -6.54 -3.64 -24.30
C ARG A 66 -7.85 -4.19 -24.87
N GLU A 67 -8.74 -4.66 -24.00
CA GLU A 67 -10.04 -5.22 -24.30
C GLU A 67 -11.15 -4.18 -24.06
N TRP A 68 -11.17 -3.13 -24.90
CA TRP A 68 -12.09 -1.99 -24.81
C TRP A 68 -13.59 -2.33 -24.73
N THR A 69 -13.98 -3.56 -25.05
CA THR A 69 -15.37 -3.99 -25.27
C THR A 69 -16.05 -4.60 -24.06
N LYS A 70 -15.31 -5.02 -23.02
CA LYS A 70 -15.91 -5.67 -21.84
C LYS A 70 -16.27 -4.65 -20.77
N ARG A 71 -17.57 -4.39 -20.61
CA ARG A 71 -18.12 -3.51 -19.56
C ARG A 71 -17.73 -3.94 -18.14
N SER A 72 -17.73 -5.24 -17.86
CA SER A 72 -17.39 -5.79 -16.55
C SER A 72 -15.96 -5.46 -16.11
N LEU A 73 -15.01 -5.39 -17.05
CA LEU A 73 -13.62 -5.00 -16.74
C LEU A 73 -13.54 -3.54 -16.30
N TRP A 74 -14.27 -2.63 -16.94
CA TRP A 74 -14.31 -1.22 -16.56
C TRP A 74 -15.00 -0.98 -15.22
N GLU A 75 -16.08 -1.71 -14.94
CA GLU A 75 -16.77 -1.66 -13.64
C GLU A 75 -15.89 -2.19 -12.50
N ALA A 76 -15.24 -3.35 -12.70
CA ALA A 76 -14.28 -3.89 -11.74
C ALA A 76 -13.12 -2.91 -11.52
N THR A 77 -12.53 -2.39 -12.60
CA THR A 77 -11.45 -1.39 -12.52
C THR A 77 -11.88 -0.19 -11.69
N PHE A 78 -13.09 0.35 -11.91
CA PHE A 78 -13.59 1.50 -11.17
C PHE A 78 -13.74 1.20 -9.67
N ILE A 79 -14.33 0.06 -9.31
CA ILE A 79 -14.51 -0.35 -7.91
C ILE A 79 -13.15 -0.53 -7.23
N PHE A 80 -12.24 -1.31 -7.81
CA PHE A 80 -10.91 -1.53 -7.23
C PHE A 80 -10.09 -0.23 -7.13
N THR A 81 -10.24 0.68 -8.10
CA THR A 81 -9.60 2.00 -8.04
C THR A 81 -10.12 2.80 -6.85
N LEU A 82 -11.43 2.79 -6.59
CA LEU A 82 -12.01 3.45 -5.41
C LEU A 82 -11.51 2.83 -4.11
N LEU A 83 -11.43 1.49 -4.02
CA LEU A 83 -10.86 0.81 -2.86
C LEU A 83 -9.39 1.22 -2.64
N SER A 84 -8.60 1.34 -3.70
CA SER A 84 -7.22 1.82 -3.63
C SER A 84 -7.14 3.28 -3.16
N VAL A 85 -8.02 4.17 -3.65
CA VAL A 85 -8.07 5.57 -3.20
C VAL A 85 -8.42 5.69 -1.71
N ILE A 86 -9.30 4.83 -1.20
CA ILE A 86 -9.68 4.82 0.23
C ILE A 86 -8.59 4.18 1.09
N GLY A 87 -7.94 3.13 0.58
CA GLY A 87 -6.92 2.37 1.32
C GLY A 87 -5.57 3.08 1.43
N THR A 88 -5.16 3.81 0.39
CA THR A 88 -3.83 4.42 0.34
C THR A 88 -3.58 5.52 1.39
N PRO A 89 -4.55 6.37 1.77
CA PRO A 89 -4.40 7.30 2.89
C PRO A 89 -4.03 6.62 4.21
N VAL A 90 -4.54 5.39 4.45
CA VAL A 90 -4.21 4.62 5.65
C VAL A 90 -2.71 4.26 5.66
N GLN A 91 -2.19 3.79 4.52
CA GLN A 91 -0.76 3.52 4.37
C GLN A 91 0.10 4.78 4.58
N LEU A 92 -0.35 5.93 4.08
CA LEU A 92 0.37 7.20 4.22
C LEU A 92 0.41 7.69 5.67
N VAL A 93 -0.71 7.62 6.39
CA VAL A 93 -0.78 8.01 7.81
C VAL A 93 0.12 7.14 8.65
N LEU A 94 0.12 5.82 8.41
CA LEU A 94 1.00 4.89 9.10
C LEU A 94 2.48 5.19 8.81
N ALA A 95 2.82 5.51 7.55
CA ALA A 95 4.18 5.87 7.19
C ALA A 95 4.66 7.15 7.87
N ILE A 96 3.84 8.20 7.88
CA ILE A 96 4.14 9.47 8.54
C ILE A 96 4.28 9.27 10.06
N ALA A 97 3.36 8.52 10.68
CA ALA A 97 3.42 8.22 12.11
C ALA A 97 4.70 7.46 12.46
N SER A 98 5.08 6.46 11.66
CA SER A 98 6.30 5.69 11.86
C SER A 98 7.57 6.55 11.74
N ILE A 99 7.63 7.45 10.76
CA ILE A 99 8.75 8.40 10.60
C ILE A 99 8.82 9.38 11.79
N LEU A 100 7.68 9.96 12.18
CA LEU A 100 7.62 11.02 13.21
C LEU A 100 7.98 10.50 14.60
N ILE A 101 7.55 9.29 14.92
CA ILE A 101 7.81 8.71 16.22
C ILE A 101 9.28 8.24 16.34
N GLY A 102 10.00 8.04 15.23
CA GLY A 102 11.44 7.74 15.23
C GLY A 102 11.77 6.31 15.68
N PRO A 103 13.05 5.92 15.78
CA PRO A 103 13.41 4.56 16.18
C PRO A 103 13.05 4.29 17.64
N TYR A 104 11.97 3.54 17.91
CA TYR A 104 11.84 2.83 19.19
C TYR A 104 12.44 1.45 19.05
N CYS A 105 12.98 0.98 20.17
CA CYS A 105 13.89 -0.14 20.15
C CYS A 105 13.23 -1.46 19.70
N TYR A 106 13.94 -2.20 18.86
CA TYR A 106 13.42 -3.27 18.01
C TYR A 106 13.07 -4.56 18.76
N TYR A 107 13.81 -4.93 19.81
CA TYR A 107 13.59 -6.20 20.53
C TYR A 107 12.26 -6.27 21.29
N THR A 108 11.66 -5.12 21.59
CA THR A 108 10.30 -5.00 22.13
C THR A 108 9.24 -4.87 21.02
N PHE A 109 9.60 -4.64 19.76
CA PHE A 109 8.62 -4.37 18.68
C PHE A 109 8.70 -5.33 17.49
N ALA A 110 9.59 -6.32 17.52
CA ALA A 110 9.87 -7.23 16.40
C ALA A 110 8.66 -8.07 15.97
N GLY A 111 8.02 -7.58 14.90
CA GLY A 111 7.02 -8.26 14.08
C GLY A 111 5.92 -7.34 13.56
N VAL A 112 5.90 -6.07 14.00
CA VAL A 112 4.87 -5.13 13.57
C VAL A 112 5.47 -4.16 12.54
N SER A 113 5.26 -4.43 11.25
CA SER A 113 5.62 -3.45 10.22
C SER A 113 4.82 -2.16 10.44
N SER A 114 5.52 -1.04 10.63
CA SER A 114 4.98 0.33 10.74
C SER A 114 4.36 0.74 12.09
N THR A 115 4.92 0.34 13.25
CA THR A 115 4.24 0.62 14.52
C THR A 115 5.09 1.02 15.72
N ASN A 116 5.48 2.28 15.78
CA ASN A 116 5.53 2.91 17.11
C ASN A 116 4.12 3.13 17.69
N TYR A 117 3.10 3.32 16.85
CA TYR A 117 1.72 3.58 17.29
C TYR A 117 1.03 2.34 17.90
N ILE A 118 1.26 1.15 17.33
CA ILE A 118 0.51 -0.06 17.74
C ILE A 118 1.18 -0.79 18.92
N GLY A 119 2.51 -0.79 19.07
CA GLY A 119 3.09 -1.32 20.32
C GLY A 119 2.89 -0.41 21.54
N TYR A 120 2.53 0.88 21.34
CA TYR A 120 1.93 1.70 22.40
C TYR A 120 0.49 1.24 22.75
N ALA A 121 -0.30 0.85 21.75
CA ALA A 121 -1.67 0.36 21.93
C ALA A 121 -1.74 -1.07 22.50
N ILE A 122 -0.72 -1.90 22.29
CA ILE A 122 -0.65 -3.29 22.78
C ILE A 122 0.15 -3.34 24.09
N LYS A 123 -0.54 -3.19 25.23
CA LYS A 123 0.06 -3.38 26.56
C LYS A 123 0.13 -4.85 27.02
N PHE A 124 -0.51 -5.77 26.31
CA PHE A 124 -0.67 -7.17 26.75
C PHE A 124 -0.61 -8.13 25.55
N PRO A 125 0.03 -9.31 25.62
CA PRO A 125 0.72 -9.94 26.77
C PRO A 125 2.18 -9.53 26.94
N PHE A 126 2.68 -8.61 26.12
CA PHE A 126 4.08 -8.20 26.15
C PHE A 126 4.19 -6.69 26.49
N PRO A 127 4.67 -6.32 27.68
CA PRO A 127 4.72 -4.94 28.16
C PRO A 127 5.92 -4.19 27.55
N TYR A 128 5.82 -3.92 26.26
CA TYR A 128 6.90 -3.41 25.43
C TYR A 128 7.31 -1.96 25.70
N ALA A 129 6.41 -1.16 26.31
CA ALA A 129 6.68 0.22 26.70
C ALA A 129 7.54 0.36 27.98
N THR A 130 7.71 -0.72 28.76
CA THR A 130 8.32 -0.65 30.10
C THR A 130 9.84 -0.80 30.08
N PHE A 131 10.43 -1.31 28.99
CA PHE A 131 11.86 -1.65 28.89
C PHE A 131 12.61 -0.80 27.86
N SER A 132 12.25 0.48 27.70
CA SER A 132 12.88 1.41 26.75
C SER A 132 14.39 1.59 26.99
N ASN A 133 14.87 1.36 28.20
CA ASN A 133 16.26 1.67 28.60
C ASN A 133 17.23 0.49 28.47
N VAL A 134 16.73 -0.72 28.19
CA VAL A 134 17.53 -1.97 28.16
C VAL A 134 17.79 -2.42 26.72
N CYS A 135 17.33 -1.65 25.76
CA CYS A 135 17.16 -2.13 24.43
C CYS A 135 18.30 -1.61 23.54
N THR A 136 19.14 -2.54 23.09
CA THR A 136 20.27 -2.30 22.20
C THR A 136 19.92 -2.83 20.81
N ASP A 137 19.67 -1.93 19.87
CA ASP A 137 19.46 -2.31 18.48
C ASP A 137 20.79 -2.67 17.80
N PRO A 138 20.81 -3.68 16.91
CA PRO A 138 21.97 -3.95 16.08
C PRO A 138 22.33 -2.74 15.21
N TYR A 139 23.63 -2.57 14.97
CA TYR A 139 24.16 -1.44 14.22
C TYR A 139 23.51 -1.33 12.82
N PHE A 140 23.15 -0.10 12.43
CA PHE A 140 22.47 0.28 11.17
C PHE A 140 20.99 -0.10 10.96
N TYR A 141 20.34 -0.85 11.86
CA TYR A 141 18.94 -1.28 11.65
C TYR A 141 17.91 -0.14 11.59
N GLN A 142 18.18 0.95 12.30
CA GLN A 142 17.37 2.18 12.23
C GLN A 142 17.26 2.71 10.79
N TRP A 143 18.36 2.69 10.04
CA TRP A 143 18.40 3.21 8.67
C TRP A 143 17.65 2.31 7.69
N TYR A 144 17.70 0.99 7.90
CA TYR A 144 16.95 0.02 7.09
C TYR A 144 15.45 0.29 7.13
N TYR A 145 14.88 0.43 8.34
CA TYR A 145 13.45 0.71 8.49
C TYR A 145 13.05 2.12 8.04
N LEU A 146 13.90 3.12 8.28
CA LEU A 146 13.67 4.46 7.77
C LEU A 146 13.58 4.46 6.24
N ILE A 147 14.48 3.74 5.56
CA ILE A 147 14.46 3.59 4.10
C ILE A 147 13.18 2.88 3.65
N LEU A 148 12.77 1.79 4.29
CA LEU A 148 11.52 1.08 3.97
C LEU A 148 10.28 1.98 4.13
N GLU A 149 10.25 2.82 5.16
CA GLU A 149 9.11 3.71 5.42
C GLU A 149 9.07 4.89 4.42
N ILE A 150 10.23 5.43 4.03
CA ILE A 150 10.32 6.41 2.94
C ILE A 150 9.83 5.79 1.63
N ILE A 151 10.25 4.56 1.33
CA ILE A 151 9.80 3.79 0.16
C ILE A 151 8.28 3.62 0.20
N ASN A 152 7.69 3.27 1.34
CA ASN A 152 6.24 3.12 1.51
C ASN A 152 5.49 4.45 1.36
N LEU A 153 6.04 5.55 1.90
CA LEU A 153 5.48 6.89 1.78
C LEU A 153 5.42 7.32 0.31
N VAL A 154 6.55 7.22 -0.40
CA VAL A 154 6.66 7.59 -1.81
C VAL A 154 5.75 6.72 -2.66
N SER A 155 5.75 5.40 -2.42
CA SER A 155 4.86 4.47 -3.13
C SER A 155 3.39 4.80 -2.88
N GLY A 156 3.01 5.10 -1.64
CA GLY A 156 1.66 5.53 -1.28
C GLY A 156 1.22 6.79 -2.03
N VAL A 157 2.07 7.82 -2.10
CA VAL A 157 1.74 9.04 -2.86
C VAL A 157 1.53 8.73 -4.33
N ILE A 158 2.43 7.95 -4.95
CA ILE A 158 2.35 7.65 -6.39
C ILE A 158 1.14 6.77 -6.72
N ILE A 159 0.85 5.78 -5.87
CA ILE A 159 -0.35 4.92 -6.00
C ILE A 159 -1.60 5.79 -5.89
N LEU A 160 -1.68 6.68 -4.88
CA LEU A 160 -2.84 7.56 -4.69
C LEU A 160 -3.04 8.48 -5.90
N CYS A 161 -1.98 9.14 -6.39
CA CYS A 161 -2.05 10.01 -7.56
C CYS A 161 -2.49 9.25 -8.82
N SER A 162 -1.94 8.05 -9.05
CA SER A 162 -2.27 7.24 -10.22
C SER A 162 -3.70 6.72 -10.17
N SER A 163 -4.14 6.24 -9.00
CA SER A 163 -5.52 5.81 -8.77
C SER A 163 -6.52 6.96 -8.92
N LEU A 164 -6.21 8.16 -8.39
CA LEU A 164 -7.04 9.35 -8.59
C LEU A 164 -7.13 9.76 -10.06
N ALA A 165 -6.03 9.71 -10.82
CA ALA A 165 -6.05 10.03 -12.23
C ALA A 165 -6.99 9.10 -13.03
N ILE A 166 -6.95 7.79 -12.72
CA ILE A 166 -7.85 6.80 -13.33
C ILE A 166 -9.30 7.03 -12.89
N ALA A 167 -9.54 7.26 -11.59
CA ALA A 167 -10.87 7.51 -11.05
C ALA A 167 -11.52 8.76 -11.66
N ILE A 168 -10.80 9.88 -11.74
CA ILE A 168 -11.29 11.13 -12.35
C ILE A 168 -11.62 10.92 -13.82
N LYS A 169 -10.76 10.20 -14.57
CA LYS A 169 -11.02 9.90 -15.98
C LYS A 169 -12.25 9.02 -16.17
N LEU A 170 -12.43 8.02 -15.30
CA LEU A 170 -13.61 7.15 -15.35
C LEU A 170 -14.89 7.87 -14.94
N ALA A 171 -14.84 8.68 -13.89
CA ALA A 171 -15.96 9.52 -13.47
C ALA A 171 -16.35 10.53 -14.55
N ALA A 172 -15.38 11.19 -15.18
CA ALA A 172 -15.62 12.11 -16.30
C ALA A 172 -16.22 11.38 -17.51
N ARG A 173 -15.84 10.13 -17.75
CA ARG A 173 -16.47 9.30 -18.79
C ARG A 173 -17.92 9.02 -18.45
N ILE A 174 -18.22 8.54 -17.23
CA ILE A 174 -19.59 8.28 -16.76
C ILE A 174 -20.46 9.54 -16.91
N MET A 175 -19.98 10.70 -16.47
CA MET A 175 -20.74 11.95 -16.54
C MET A 175 -21.03 12.40 -17.98
N ARG A 176 -20.18 12.06 -18.96
CA ARG A 176 -20.37 12.43 -20.37
C ARG A 176 -21.21 11.44 -21.16
N SER A 177 -20.96 10.15 -21.00
CA SER A 177 -21.58 9.10 -21.84
C SER A 177 -22.66 8.29 -21.11
N GLY A 178 -22.90 8.55 -19.83
CA GLY A 178 -23.82 7.78 -18.98
C GLY A 178 -23.41 6.31 -18.78
N THR A 179 -22.25 5.91 -19.30
CA THR A 179 -21.81 4.51 -19.37
C THR A 179 -20.31 4.39 -19.14
N LEU A 180 -19.90 3.34 -18.42
CA LEU A 180 -18.49 2.97 -18.24
C LEU A 180 -17.89 2.31 -19.48
N ASN A 181 -18.74 1.88 -20.42
CA ASN A 181 -18.29 1.15 -21.60
C ASN A 181 -17.46 2.06 -22.51
N GLY A 182 -16.36 1.53 -23.01
CA GLY A 182 -15.58 2.20 -24.00
C GLY A 182 -16.30 2.17 -25.35
N GLN A 183 -16.87 3.28 -25.81
CA GLN A 183 -17.29 3.37 -27.20
C GLN A 183 -16.04 3.40 -28.10
N LYS A 184 -15.78 2.30 -28.82
CA LYS A 184 -14.94 2.39 -30.01
C LYS A 184 -15.61 3.40 -30.94
N HIS A 185 -15.00 4.56 -31.14
CA HIS A 185 -15.22 5.28 -32.38
C HIS A 185 -14.68 4.38 -33.49
N VAL A 186 -15.57 3.57 -34.05
CA VAL A 186 -15.35 2.91 -35.33
C VAL A 186 -15.43 4.04 -36.34
N TRP A 187 -14.27 4.50 -36.80
CA TRP A 187 -14.13 5.20 -38.07
C TRP A 187 -13.86 4.15 -39.13
#